data_AF-A0A7X6XLG0-F1
#
_entry.id   AF-A0A7X6XLG0-F1
#
_cell.length_a   1.000
_cell.length_b   1.000
_cell.length_c   1.000
_cell.angle_alpha   90.00
_cell.angle_beta   90.00
_cell.angle_gamma   90.00
#
_symmetry.space_group_name_H-M   'P 1'
#
loop_
_entity.id
_entity.type
_entity.pdbx_description
1 polymer ?
#
loop_
_entity_poly.entity_id
_entity_poly.type
_entity_poly.pdbx_seq_one_letter_code
_entity_poly.pdbx_strand_id
1 'polypeptide(L)'
;MIDNNELEIRAMELFRKGDAAAARKLQEEFLTQVKRSGEDLCSCPAKCAYHGKCVECVVIHRGHGDHLPHCFQEMVNRRIESLSALTEHSFRNREA
;
A
#
# COMPACT_ATOMS: atom_id res chain seq x y z
N MET A 1 6.60 7.31 -7.34
CA MET A 1 6.43 6.56 -6.06
C MET A 1 5.37 7.26 -5.18
N ILE A 2 4.31 6.55 -4.79
CA ILE A 2 3.15 7.10 -4.06
C ILE A 2 3.15 6.79 -2.56
N ASP A 3 4.13 6.04 -2.09
CA ASP A 3 4.24 5.63 -0.70
C ASP A 3 4.51 6.82 0.23
N ASN A 4 3.86 6.83 1.39
CA ASN A 4 3.99 7.88 2.40
C ASN A 4 3.71 9.29 1.86
N ASN A 5 2.78 9.42 0.89
CA ASN A 5 2.40 10.71 0.33
C ASN A 5 1.83 11.66 1.39
N GLU A 6 2.31 12.90 1.42
CA GLU A 6 1.92 13.90 2.42
C GLU A 6 0.42 14.25 2.39
N LEU A 7 -0.21 14.26 1.21
CA LEU A 7 -1.64 14.58 1.08
C LEU A 7 -2.50 13.49 1.73
N GLU A 8 -2.19 12.21 1.49
CA GLU A 8 -2.92 11.10 2.10
C GLU A 8 -2.66 11.01 3.62
N ILE A 9 -1.43 11.30 4.07
CA ILE A 9 -1.14 11.36 5.51
C ILE A 9 -1.99 12.45 6.19
N ARG A 10 -2.02 13.66 5.63
CA ARG A 10 -2.86 14.77 6.13
C ARG A 10 -4.36 14.46 6.03
N ALA A 11 -4.81 13.80 4.96
CA ALA A 11 -6.19 13.36 4.82
C ALA A 11 -6.59 12.42 5.97
N MET A 12 -5.73 11.47 6.31
CA MET A 12 -5.97 10.56 7.44
C MET A 12 -5.97 11.28 8.80
N GLU A 13 -5.15 12.32 8.99
CA GLU A 13 -5.21 13.15 10.18
C GLU A 13 -6.54 13.92 10.30
N LEU A 14 -7.05 14.45 9.20
CA LEU A 14 -8.35 15.15 9.17
C LEU A 14 -9.51 14.20 9.43
N PHE A 15 -9.50 12.98 8.86
CA PHE A 15 -10.49 11.95 9.19
C PHE A 15 -10.51 11.63 10.69
N ARG A 16 -9.33 11.47 11.32
CA ARG A 16 -9.23 11.23 12.77
C ARG A 16 -9.76 12.39 13.62
N LYS A 17 -9.69 13.62 13.10
CA LYS A 17 -10.24 14.84 13.72
C LYS A 17 -11.74 15.05 13.43
N GLY A 18 -12.36 14.19 12.60
CA GLY A 18 -13.78 14.27 12.23
C GLY A 18 -14.09 15.17 11.04
N ASP A 19 -13.09 15.76 10.38
CA ASP A 19 -13.28 16.62 9.20
C ASP A 19 -13.21 15.79 7.91
N ALA A 20 -14.28 15.02 7.65
CA ALA A 20 -14.36 14.15 6.48
C ALA A 20 -14.42 14.92 5.14
N ALA A 21 -14.90 16.18 5.14
CA ALA A 21 -15.03 16.97 3.93
C ALA A 21 -13.65 17.45 3.45
N ALA A 22 -12.85 18.04 4.36
CA ALA A 22 -11.49 18.46 4.03
C ALA A 22 -10.60 17.26 3.70
N ALA A 23 -10.76 16.14 4.41
CA ALA A 23 -10.02 14.91 4.12
C ALA A 23 -10.28 14.39 2.70
N ARG A 24 -11.54 14.28 2.27
CA ARG A 24 -11.90 13.82 0.91
C ARG A 24 -11.32 14.70 -0.18
N LYS A 25 -11.29 16.03 0.04
CA LYS A 25 -10.68 16.97 -0.91
C LYS A 25 -9.19 16.65 -1.14
N LEU A 26 -8.45 16.33 -0.08
CA LEU A 26 -7.03 15.95 -0.20
C LEU A 26 -6.87 14.60 -0.92
N GLN A 27 -7.76 13.64 -0.67
CA GLN A 27 -7.72 12.34 -1.38
C GLN A 27 -8.01 12.52 -2.87
N GLU A 28 -9.01 13.32 -3.23
CA GLU A 28 -9.34 13.64 -4.62
C GLU A 28 -8.16 14.31 -5.33
N GLU A 29 -7.47 15.24 -4.65
CA GLU A 29 -6.27 15.89 -5.17
C GLU A 29 -5.15 14.86 -5.41
N PHE A 30 -4.86 14.00 -4.43
CA PHE A 30 -3.87 12.93 -4.56
C PHE A 30 -4.19 11.99 -5.73
N LEU A 31 -5.42 11.48 -5.81
CA LEU A 31 -5.86 10.61 -6.89
C LEU A 31 -5.78 11.30 -8.25
N THR A 32 -6.06 12.60 -8.32
CA THR A 32 -5.92 13.40 -9.55
C THR A 32 -4.46 13.50 -9.98
N GLN A 33 -3.55 13.76 -9.04
CA GLN A 33 -2.11 13.81 -9.32
C GLN A 33 -1.59 12.47 -9.84
N VAL A 34 -1.98 11.36 -9.20
CA VAL A 34 -1.60 10.00 -9.61
C VAL A 34 -2.15 9.66 -10.99
N LYS A 35 -3.43 9.94 -11.26
CA LYS A 35 -4.01 9.69 -12.58
C LYS A 35 -3.34 10.52 -13.67
N ARG A 36 -3.00 11.77 -13.36
CA ARG A 36 -2.35 12.69 -14.32
C ARG A 36 -0.92 12.28 -14.64
N SER A 37 -0.19 11.64 -13.72
CA SER A 37 1.19 11.21 -14.00
C SER A 37 1.26 10.12 -15.07
N GLY A 38 0.24 9.23 -15.13
CA GLY A 38 0.25 8.08 -16.02
C GLY A 38 1.37 7.08 -15.74
N GLU A 39 2.06 7.22 -14.60
CA GLU A 39 3.17 6.37 -14.18
C GLU A 39 2.67 4.95 -13.87
N ASP A 40 3.40 3.94 -14.33
CA ASP A 40 3.18 2.56 -13.88
C ASP A 40 3.73 2.41 -12.45
N LEU A 41 2.80 2.28 -11.49
CA LEU A 41 3.12 2.14 -10.07
C LEU A 41 3.42 0.68 -9.66
N CYS A 42 3.41 -0.26 -10.61
CA CYS A 42 3.68 -1.66 -10.35
C CYS A 42 5.19 -1.88 -10.06
N SER A 43 5.50 -2.50 -8.91
CA SER A 43 6.87 -2.92 -8.58
C SER A 43 7.16 -4.39 -8.92
N CYS A 44 6.23 -5.09 -9.59
CA CYS A 44 6.38 -6.49 -9.95
C CYS A 44 7.47 -6.67 -11.03
N PRO A 45 8.46 -7.55 -10.83
CA PRO A 45 9.51 -7.80 -11.83
C PRO A 45 9.06 -8.73 -12.97
N ALA A 46 7.89 -9.36 -12.86
CA ALA A 46 7.40 -10.32 -13.85
C ALA A 46 6.93 -9.62 -15.14
N LYS A 47 7.00 -10.33 -16.27
CA LYS A 47 6.38 -9.88 -17.53
C LYS A 47 4.87 -10.13 -17.47
N CYS A 48 4.12 -9.19 -16.90
CA CYS A 48 2.68 -9.32 -16.67
C CYS A 48 1.86 -8.32 -17.51
N ALA A 49 0.74 -8.77 -18.08
CA ALA A 49 -0.17 -7.95 -18.89
C ALA A 49 -1.04 -6.95 -18.09
N TYR A 50 -0.95 -7.01 -16.75
CA TYR A 50 -1.74 -6.19 -15.81
C TYR A 50 -0.90 -5.09 -15.13
N HIS A 51 0.31 -4.82 -15.62
CA HIS A 51 1.10 -3.66 -15.19
C HIS A 51 0.31 -2.35 -15.40
N GLY A 52 0.42 -1.42 -14.45
CA GLY A 52 -0.39 -0.21 -14.37
C GLY A 52 -1.90 -0.42 -14.10
N LYS A 53 -2.41 -1.65 -14.06
CA LYS A 53 -3.84 -1.96 -13.88
C LYS A 53 -4.14 -2.38 -12.44
N CYS A 54 -4.11 -1.40 -11.54
CA CYS A 54 -4.19 -1.64 -10.09
C CYS A 54 -5.43 -2.44 -9.66
N VAL A 55 -6.60 -2.17 -10.25
CA VAL A 55 -7.85 -2.85 -9.87
C VAL A 55 -7.81 -4.32 -10.29
N GLU A 56 -7.45 -4.60 -11.54
CA GLU A 56 -7.35 -5.96 -12.09
C GLU A 56 -6.30 -6.78 -11.34
N CYS A 57 -5.14 -6.18 -11.06
CA CYS A 57 -4.09 -6.80 -10.26
C CYS A 57 -4.62 -7.21 -8.88
N VAL A 58 -5.26 -6.29 -8.13
CA VAL A 58 -5.82 -6.60 -6.80
C VAL A 58 -6.90 -7.67 -6.87
N VAL A 59 -7.77 -7.65 -7.88
CA VAL A 59 -8.83 -8.67 -8.06
C VAL A 59 -8.24 -10.05 -8.28
N ILE A 60 -7.21 -10.19 -9.12
CA ILE A 60 -6.54 -11.46 -9.39
C ILE A 60 -5.87 -12.01 -8.12
N HIS A 61 -5.08 -11.18 -7.43
CA HIS A 61 -4.39 -11.58 -6.20
C HIS A 61 -5.34 -11.97 -5.08
N ARG A 62 -6.44 -11.22 -4.93
CA ARG A 62 -7.50 -11.57 -3.98
C ARG A 62 -8.23 -12.85 -4.39
N GLY A 63 -8.38 -13.10 -5.69
CA GLY A 63 -9.04 -14.28 -6.24
C GLY A 63 -8.28 -15.57 -5.93
N HIS A 64 -6.96 -15.58 -6.11
CA HIS A 64 -6.15 -16.77 -5.79
C HIS A 64 -5.72 -16.85 -4.32
N GLY A 65 -5.61 -15.72 -3.60
CA GLY A 65 -5.35 -15.69 -2.16
C GLY A 65 -3.95 -16.14 -1.71
N ASP A 66 -3.13 -16.67 -2.63
CA ASP A 66 -1.79 -17.19 -2.35
C ASP A 66 -0.81 -16.15 -1.79
N HIS A 67 -0.78 -14.94 -2.38
CA HIS A 67 0.14 -13.88 -1.94
C HIS A 67 -0.35 -12.47 -2.29
N LEU A 68 0.22 -11.48 -1.60
CA LEU A 68 -0.04 -10.06 -1.85
C LEU A 68 0.52 -9.60 -3.21
N PRO A 69 -0.09 -8.57 -3.81
CA PRO A 69 0.53 -7.80 -4.89
C PRO A 69 1.88 -7.23 -4.45
N HIS A 70 2.86 -7.19 -5.36
CA HIS A 70 4.21 -6.72 -5.05
C HIS A 70 4.24 -5.27 -4.54
N CYS A 71 3.34 -4.42 -5.06
CA CYS A 71 3.18 -3.04 -4.60
C CYS A 71 2.69 -2.90 -3.14
N PHE A 72 2.10 -3.95 -2.56
CA PHE A 72 1.67 -3.95 -1.15
C PHE A 72 2.71 -4.54 -0.21
N GLN A 73 3.67 -5.32 -0.74
CA GLN A 73 4.66 -6.02 0.09
C GLN A 73 5.49 -5.04 0.91
N GLU A 74 5.95 -3.93 0.32
CA GLU A 74 6.73 -2.92 1.04
C GLU A 74 5.95 -2.33 2.23
N MET A 75 4.66 -2.00 2.05
CA MET A 75 3.82 -1.51 3.13
C MET A 75 3.70 -2.51 4.28
N VAL A 76 3.54 -3.80 3.96
CA VAL A 76 3.41 -4.88 4.94
C VAL A 76 4.75 -5.21 5.59
N ASN A 77 5.83 -5.22 4.82
CA ASN A 77 7.19 -5.50 5.29
C ASN A 77 7.61 -4.48 6.35
N ARG A 78 7.34 -3.18 6.17
CA ARG A 78 7.61 -2.16 7.21
C ARG A 78 6.91 -2.47 8.55
N ARG A 79 5.71 -3.07 8.51
CA ARG A 79 4.99 -3.49 9.73
C ARG A 79 5.58 -4.76 10.33
N ILE A 80 5.93 -5.74 9.48
CA ILE A 80 6.60 -6.97 9.91
C ILE A 80 7.95 -6.66 10.54
N GLU A 81 8.74 -5.77 9.93
CA GLU A 81 10.03 -5.31 10.45
C GLU A 81 9.87 -4.68 11.83
N SER A 82 8.90 -3.78 12.00
CA SER A 82 8.58 -3.17 13.30
C SER A 82 8.22 -4.23 14.36
N LEU A 83 7.47 -5.27 13.98
CA LEU A 83 7.10 -6.37 14.86
C LEU A 83 8.31 -7.25 15.20
N SER A 84 9.11 -7.58 14.19
CA SER A 84 10.30 -8.42 14.28
C SER A 84 11.36 -7.77 15.16
N ALA A 85 11.48 -6.44 15.14
CA ALA A 85 12.38 -5.69 16.00
C ALA A 85 12.10 -5.89 17.50
N LEU A 86 10.87 -6.24 17.90
CA LEU A 86 10.53 -6.52 19.30
C LEU A 86 11.29 -7.73 19.89
N THR A 87 11.79 -8.61 19.04
CA THR A 87 12.58 -9.78 19.42
C THR A 87 13.97 -9.76 18.80
N GLU A 88 14.51 -8.57 18.48
CA GLU A 88 15.82 -8.42 17.83
C GLU A 88 15.93 -9.22 16.52
N HIS A 89 14.82 -9.29 15.78
CA HIS A 89 14.68 -10.12 14.58
C HIS A 89 14.91 -11.62 14.80
N SER A 90 14.89 -12.08 16.06
CA SER A 90 15.02 -13.48 16.42
C SER A 90 13.64 -14.13 16.57
N PHE A 91 13.51 -15.35 16.08
CA PHE A 91 12.35 -16.20 16.31
C PHE A 91 12.81 -17.46 17.01
N ARG A 92 12.29 -17.72 18.21
CA ARG A 92 12.47 -19.01 18.86
C ARG A 92 11.45 -19.97 18.28
N ASN A 93 11.92 -21.09 17.74
CA ASN A 93 11.03 -22.17 17.35
C ASN A 93 10.29 -22.66 18.60
N ARG A 94 8.97 -22.52 18.64
CA ARG A 94 8.17 -23.15 19.70
C ARG A 94 7.89 -24.56 19.20
N GLU A 95 8.71 -25.51 19.63
CA GLU A 95 8.33 -26.91 19.47
C GLU A 95 7.00 -27.15 20.22
N ALA A 96 6.11 -27.92 19.59
CA ALA A 96 4.78 -28.25 20.09
C ALA A 96 4.84 -29.27 21.24
#